data_AF-A0A6I0EZD7-F1
#
_entry.id   AF-A0A6I0EZD7-F1
#
_cell.length_a   1.000
_cell.length_b   1.000
_cell.length_c   1.000
_cell.angle_alpha   90.00
_cell.angle_beta   90.00
_cell.angle_gamma   90.00
#
_symmetry.space_group_name_H-M   'P 1'
#
loop_
_entity.id
_entity.type
_entity.pdbx_description
1 polymer ?
#
loop_
_entity_poly.entity_id
_entity_poly.type
_entity_poly.pdbx_seq_one_letter_code
_entity_poly.pdbx_strand_id
1 'polypeptide(L)'
;MSIEKKKAHGLNTYVLSLYWRLFLPILLGMNMFDWGATTWGINKGYIEEANPLTVIMVEEHPFVALLLKVLFSFALGLLLPRLWYKEQKQWFMVLSMIVLGVYLLITVLHLYWLTLL
;
A
#
# COMPACT_ATOMS: atom_id res chain seq x y z
N MET A 1 -27.78 14.91 -25.23
CA MET A 1 -26.59 14.91 -24.34
C MET A 1 -25.43 15.52 -25.12
N SER A 2 -24.84 16.65 -24.69
CA SER A 2 -23.81 17.36 -25.47
C SER A 2 -22.51 16.54 -25.59
N ILE A 3 -21.76 16.76 -26.67
CA ILE A 3 -20.50 16.06 -26.97
C ILE A 3 -19.47 16.19 -25.82
N GLU A 4 -19.49 17.32 -25.10
CA GLU A 4 -18.64 17.55 -23.94
C GLU A 4 -18.96 16.64 -22.75
N LYS A 5 -20.25 16.37 -22.47
CA LYS A 5 -20.65 15.44 -21.40
C LYS A 5 -20.20 14.00 -21.70
N LYS A 6 -20.16 13.59 -22.98
CA LYS A 6 -19.61 12.27 -23.38
C LYS A 6 -18.08 12.20 -23.19
N LYS A 7 -17.35 13.26 -23.55
CA LYS A 7 -15.88 13.32 -23.36
C LYS A 7 -15.48 13.30 -21.89
N ALA A 8 -16.17 14.09 -21.05
CA ALA A 8 -15.92 14.13 -19.61
C ALA A 8 -16.19 12.78 -18.92
N HIS A 9 -17.23 12.07 -19.37
CA HIS A 9 -17.55 10.74 -18.84
C HIS A 9 -16.51 9.68 -19.24
N GLY A 10 -15.99 9.74 -20.47
CA GLY A 10 -14.93 8.84 -20.94
C GLY A 10 -13.58 9.07 -20.24
N LEU A 11 -13.19 10.33 -20.00
CA LEU A 11 -11.92 10.63 -19.32
C LEU A 11 -11.89 10.07 -17.89
N ASN A 12 -13.02 10.15 -17.18
CA ASN A 12 -13.13 9.69 -15.79
C ASN A 12 -12.97 8.17 -15.67
N THR A 13 -13.50 7.39 -16.63
CA THR A 13 -13.38 5.93 -16.60
C THR A 13 -11.95 5.44 -16.88
N TYR A 14 -11.18 6.13 -17.74
CA TYR A 14 -9.78 5.78 -17.98
C TYR A 14 -8.89 6.04 -16.75
N VAL A 15 -9.02 7.21 -16.11
CA VAL A 15 -8.24 7.58 -14.92
C VAL A 15 -8.50 6.59 -13.79
N LEU A 16 -9.76 6.22 -13.59
CA LEU A 16 -10.19 5.28 -12.57
C LEU A 16 -9.72 3.84 -12.82
N SER A 17 -9.78 3.40 -14.09
CA SER A 17 -9.21 2.12 -14.52
C SER A 17 -7.71 2.08 -14.26
N LEU A 18 -6.99 3.15 -14.60
CA LEU A 18 -5.56 3.26 -14.36
C LEU A 18 -5.23 3.24 -12.86
N TYR A 19 -5.98 3.99 -12.05
CA TYR A 19 -5.84 4.00 -10.59
C TYR A 19 -5.89 2.59 -10.01
N TRP A 20 -6.94 1.82 -10.34
CA TRP A 20 -7.09 0.46 -9.81
C TRP A 20 -6.03 -0.51 -10.33
N ARG A 21 -5.53 -0.33 -11.57
CA ARG A 21 -4.41 -1.13 -12.11
C ARG A 21 -3.09 -0.86 -11.39
N LEU A 22 -2.87 0.38 -10.97
CA LEU A 22 -1.65 0.80 -10.27
C LEU A 22 -1.71 0.58 -8.75
N PHE A 23 -2.92 0.48 -8.18
CA PHE A 23 -3.12 0.35 -6.74
C PHE A 23 -2.36 -0.83 -6.13
N LEU A 24 -2.52 -2.04 -6.68
CA LEU A 24 -1.84 -3.25 -6.19
C LEU A 24 -0.31 -3.17 -6.30
N PRO A 25 0.31 -2.88 -7.47
CA PRO A 25 1.77 -2.85 -7.56
C PRO A 25 2.40 -1.76 -6.68
N ILE A 26 1.75 -0.59 -6.55
CA ILE A 26 2.22 0.47 -5.65
C ILE A 26 2.14 0.01 -4.19
N LEU A 27 0.99 -0.54 -3.77
CA LEU A 27 0.80 -1.06 -2.41
C LEU A 27 1.79 -2.18 -2.08
N LEU A 28 2.01 -3.11 -3.01
CA LEU A 28 2.95 -4.21 -2.84
C LEU A 28 4.39 -3.70 -2.71
N GLY A 29 4.80 -2.78 -3.59
CA GLY A 29 6.14 -2.18 -3.56
C GLY A 29 6.43 -1.47 -2.24
N MET A 30 5.49 -0.64 -1.75
CA MET A 30 5.64 0.04 -0.46
C MET A 30 5.72 -0.95 0.71
N ASN A 31 4.88 -1.98 0.73
CA ASN A 31 4.85 -2.95 1.82
C ASN A 31 6.10 -3.85 1.84
N MET A 32 6.65 -4.18 0.66
CA MET A 32 7.92 -4.90 0.53
C MET A 32 9.11 -4.03 0.98
N PHE A 33 9.13 -2.76 0.59
CA PHE A 33 10.15 -1.81 1.02
C PHE A 33 10.12 -1.61 2.54
N ASP A 34 8.93 -1.38 3.12
CA ASP A 34 8.71 -1.26 4.56
C ASP A 34 9.25 -2.47 5.33
N TRP A 35 8.92 -3.69 4.90
CA TRP A 35 9.46 -4.90 5.54
C TRP A 35 10.99 -4.99 5.43
N GLY A 36 11.54 -4.72 4.25
CA GLY A 36 12.98 -4.76 4.02
C GLY A 36 13.72 -3.74 4.87
N ALA A 37 13.24 -2.50 4.90
CA ALA A 37 13.83 -1.41 5.69
C ALA A 37 13.71 -1.67 7.20
N THR A 38 12.56 -2.14 7.67
CA THR A 38 12.35 -2.51 9.08
C THR A 38 13.27 -3.64 9.51
N THR A 39 13.30 -4.73 8.74
CA THR A 39 14.17 -5.89 9.02
C THR A 39 15.64 -5.49 9.04
N TRP A 40 16.07 -4.68 8.06
CA TRP A 40 17.45 -4.22 7.99
C TRP A 40 17.80 -3.27 9.14
N GLY A 41 16.91 -2.34 9.48
CA GLY A 41 17.09 -1.39 10.57
C GLY A 41 17.22 -2.09 11.93
N ILE A 42 16.34 -3.05 12.23
CA ILE A 42 16.38 -3.83 13.48
C ILE A 42 17.68 -4.63 13.57
N ASN A 43 18.03 -5.38 12.52
CA ASN A 43 19.24 -6.22 12.50
C ASN A 43 20.55 -5.43 12.64
N LYS A 44 20.54 -4.14 12.31
CA LYS A 44 21.70 -3.24 12.45
C LYS A 44 21.65 -2.39 13.73
N GLY A 45 20.57 -2.46 14.49
CA GLY A 45 20.36 -1.61 15.66
C GLY A 45 20.15 -0.13 15.32
N TYR A 46 19.71 0.18 14.09
CA TYR A 46 19.43 1.55 13.65
C TYR A 46 18.05 2.05 14.07
N ILE A 47 17.11 1.14 14.28
CA ILE A 47 15.76 1.44 14.76
C ILE A 47 15.42 0.53 15.93
N GLU A 48 14.72 1.09 16.92
CA GLU A 48 14.09 0.34 18.00
C GLU A 48 12.60 0.20 17.67
N GLU A 49 12.13 -1.04 17.51
CA GLU A 49 10.76 -1.33 17.12
C GLU A 49 9.87 -1.45 18.38
N ALA A 50 8.86 -0.59 18.46
CA ALA A 50 7.95 -0.55 19.61
C ALA A 50 6.95 -1.71 19.60
N ASN A 51 6.66 -2.30 18.44
CA ASN A 51 5.77 -3.44 18.34
C ASN A 51 6.52 -4.77 18.61
N PRO A 52 6.33 -5.42 19.78
CA PRO A 52 7.05 -6.66 20.10
C PRO A 52 6.73 -7.80 19.13
N LEU A 53 5.54 -7.80 18.51
CA LEU A 53 5.19 -8.80 17.51
C LEU A 53 6.04 -8.65 16.24
N THR A 54 6.38 -7.41 15.85
CA THR A 54 7.25 -7.17 14.70
C THR A 54 8.65 -7.69 14.99
N VAL A 55 9.18 -7.46 16.20
CA VAL A 55 10.49 -7.96 16.62
C VAL A 55 10.55 -9.49 16.54
N ILE A 56 9.58 -10.19 17.16
CA ILE A 56 9.47 -11.66 17.10
C ILE A 56 9.38 -12.13 15.64
N MET A 57 8.57 -11.46 14.82
CA MET A 57 8.42 -11.80 13.41
C MET A 57 9.72 -11.63 12.62
N VAL A 58 10.52 -10.60 12.90
CA VAL A 58 11.81 -10.36 12.25
C VAL A 58 12.84 -11.42 12.67
N GLU A 59 12.89 -11.73 13.96
CA GLU A 59 13.91 -12.61 14.54
C GLU A 59 13.62 -14.10 14.29
N GLU A 60 12.37 -14.54 14.45
CA GLU A 60 12.03 -15.96 14.42
C GLU A 60 11.44 -16.40 13.07
N HIS A 61 10.62 -15.54 12.45
CA HIS A 61 9.76 -15.94 11.32
C HIS A 61 9.69 -14.89 10.18
N PRO A 62 10.84 -14.42 9.64
CA PRO A 62 10.85 -13.29 8.72
C PRO A 62 10.11 -13.56 7.42
N PHE A 63 10.13 -14.80 6.94
CA PHE A 63 9.40 -15.20 5.73
C PHE A 63 7.88 -15.25 5.94
N VAL A 64 7.42 -15.61 7.15
CA VAL A 64 5.98 -15.64 7.47
C VAL A 64 5.44 -14.22 7.50
N ALA A 65 6.16 -13.30 8.13
CA ALA A 65 5.78 -11.89 8.19
C ALA A 65 5.72 -11.25 6.79
N LEU A 66 6.73 -11.50 5.96
CA LEU A 66 6.72 -11.06 4.56
C LEU A 66 5.54 -11.66 3.79
N LEU A 67 5.27 -12.96 3.94
CA LEU A 67 4.14 -13.63 3.30
C LEU A 67 2.81 -12.98 3.72
N LEU A 68 2.61 -12.71 5.01
CA LEU A 68 1.41 -12.04 5.50
C LEU A 68 1.24 -10.65 4.88
N LYS A 69 2.31 -9.87 4.78
CA LYS A 69 2.29 -8.55 4.13
C LYS A 69 1.91 -8.65 2.65
N VAL A 70 2.51 -9.59 1.92
CA VAL A 70 2.17 -9.84 0.52
C VAL A 70 0.69 -10.24 0.39
N LEU A 71 0.23 -11.22 1.16
CA LEU A 71 -1.16 -11.67 1.15
C LEU A 71 -2.13 -10.54 1.48
N PHE A 72 -1.79 -9.68 2.43
CA PHE A 72 -2.61 -8.52 2.78
C PHE A 72 -2.68 -7.49 1.64
N SER A 73 -1.55 -7.18 1.00
CA SER A 73 -1.52 -6.31 -0.19
C SER A 73 -2.36 -6.88 -1.33
N PHE A 74 -2.29 -8.19 -1.58
CA PHE A 74 -3.14 -8.86 -2.57
C PHE A 74 -4.62 -8.84 -2.17
N ALA A 75 -4.94 -9.09 -0.90
CA ALA A 75 -6.31 -9.05 -0.41
C ALA A 75 -6.91 -7.65 -0.65
N LEU A 76 -6.23 -6.58 -0.23
CA LEU A 76 -6.70 -5.22 -0.47
C LEU A 76 -6.74 -4.87 -1.97
N GLY A 77 -5.68 -5.23 -2.71
CA GLY A 77 -5.54 -4.94 -4.12
C GLY A 77 -6.56 -5.64 -5.02
N LEU A 78 -7.14 -6.75 -4.57
CA LEU A 78 -8.19 -7.47 -5.29
C LEU A 78 -9.60 -7.16 -4.76
N LEU A 79 -9.77 -6.99 -3.45
CA LEU A 79 -11.08 -6.77 -2.84
C LEU A 79 -11.60 -5.35 -3.06
N LEU A 80 -10.78 -4.31 -2.84
CA LEU A 80 -11.24 -2.93 -2.95
C LEU A 80 -11.73 -2.55 -4.35
N PRO A 81 -11.02 -2.88 -5.45
CA PRO A 81 -11.54 -2.59 -6.80
C PRO A 81 -12.83 -3.36 -7.10
N ARG A 82 -12.94 -4.63 -6.66
CA ARG A 82 -14.15 -5.44 -6.87
C ARG A 82 -15.35 -4.88 -6.12
N LEU A 83 -15.17 -4.49 -4.86
CA LEU A 83 -16.20 -3.86 -4.04
C LEU A 83 -16.62 -2.51 -4.60
N TRP A 84 -15.65 -1.69 -5.04
CA TRP A 84 -15.93 -0.43 -5.70
C TRP A 84 -16.71 -0.64 -7.02
N TYR A 85 -16.31 -1.62 -7.85
CA TYR A 85 -17.01 -1.89 -9.11
C TYR A 85 -18.46 -2.36 -8.91
N LYS A 86 -18.69 -3.18 -7.87
CA LYS A 86 -20.03 -3.70 -7.51
C LYS A 86 -20.94 -2.60 -6.95
N GLU A 87 -20.44 -1.80 -6.00
CA GLU A 87 -21.27 -0.89 -5.22
C GLU A 87 -21.24 0.55 -5.76
N GLN A 88 -20.22 0.91 -6.56
CA GLN A 88 -19.97 2.26 -7.10
C GLN A 88 -19.91 3.36 -6.02
N LYS A 89 -19.63 2.97 -4.76
CA LYS A 89 -19.57 3.89 -3.62
C LYS A 89 -18.20 4.58 -3.54
N GLN A 90 -18.22 5.91 -3.52
CA GLN A 90 -17.01 6.74 -3.48
C GLN A 90 -16.14 6.50 -2.24
N TRP A 91 -16.73 6.05 -1.12
CA TRP A 91 -15.96 5.79 0.09
C TRP A 91 -14.92 4.68 -0.08
N PHE A 92 -15.10 3.71 -1.00
CA PHE A 92 -14.07 2.71 -1.29
C PHE A 92 -12.83 3.34 -1.92
N MET A 93 -13.02 4.37 -2.75
CA MET A 93 -11.91 5.13 -3.34
C MET A 93 -11.22 6.01 -2.28
N VAL A 94 -11.98 6.65 -1.40
CA VAL A 94 -11.40 7.39 -0.27
C VAL A 94 -10.60 6.46 0.65
N LEU A 95 -11.14 5.28 0.96
CA LEU A 95 -10.45 4.29 1.78
C LEU A 95 -9.16 3.81 1.12
N SER A 96 -9.16 3.52 -0.18
CA SER A 96 -7.95 3.10 -0.89
C SER A 96 -6.90 4.22 -0.95
N MET A 97 -7.32 5.48 -1.07
CA MET A 97 -6.41 6.64 -0.98
C MET A 97 -5.82 6.79 0.43
N ILE A 98 -6.61 6.61 1.49
CA ILE A 98 -6.13 6.62 2.88
C ILE A 98 -5.09 5.52 3.08
N VAL A 99 -5.37 4.30 2.61
CA VAL A 99 -4.42 3.19 2.68
C VAL A 99 -3.09 3.57 2.00
N LEU A 100 -3.13 4.05 0.75
CA LEU A 100 -1.91 4.50 0.07
C LEU A 100 -1.20 5.64 0.81
N GLY A 101 -1.94 6.59 1.37
CA GLY A 101 -1.39 7.71 2.14
C GLY A 101 -0.64 7.26 3.38
N VAL A 102 -1.18 6.28 4.13
CA VAL A 102 -0.51 5.69 5.30
C VAL A 102 0.78 4.97 4.88
N TYR A 103 0.72 4.13 3.84
CA TYR A 103 1.91 3.45 3.35
C TYR A 103 2.97 4.41 2.78
N LEU A 104 2.56 5.50 2.15
CA LEU A 104 3.46 6.54 1.68
C LEU A 104 4.15 7.24 2.87
N LEU A 105 3.41 7.58 3.92
CA LEU A 105 3.98 8.17 5.14
C LEU A 105 5.04 7.26 5.77
N ILE A 106 4.73 5.96 5.90
CA ILE A 106 5.65 4.95 6.41
C ILE A 106 6.90 4.84 5.51
N THR A 107 6.71 4.81 4.20
CA THR A 107 7.81 4.78 3.21
C THR A 107 8.71 6.02 3.36
N VAL A 108 8.13 7.21 3.51
CA VAL A 108 8.88 8.46 3.72
C VAL A 108 9.63 8.44 5.04
N LEU A 109 9.04 7.93 6.11
CA LEU A 109 9.72 7.76 7.40
C LEU A 109 10.97 6.87 7.24
N HIS A 110 10.84 5.76 6.50
CA HIS A 110 11.96 4.89 6.19
C HIS A 110 13.07 5.58 5.40
N LEU A 111 12.71 6.27 4.32
CA LEU A 111 13.67 7.03 3.54
C LEU A 111 14.36 8.11 4.37
N TYR A 112 13.61 8.79 5.25
CA TYR A 112 14.16 9.83 6.12
C TYR A 112 15.25 9.27 7.04
N TRP A 113 14.99 8.23 7.83
CA TRP A 113 16.03 7.71 8.73
C TRP A 113 17.16 7.01 7.97
N LEU A 114 16.90 6.39 6.82
CA LEU A 114 17.96 5.86 5.95
C LEU A 114 18.93 6.95 5.48
N THR A 115 18.46 8.18 5.28
CA THR A 115 19.32 9.30 4.88
C THR A 115 20.14 9.88 6.05
N LEU A 116 19.85 9.49 7.29
CA LEU A 116 20.59 9.92 8.49
C LEU A 116 21.73 8.97 8.86
N LEU A 117 21.86 7.84 8.17
CA LEU A 117 22.93 6.84 8.36
C LEU A 117 24.15 7.15 7.49
#